data_AF-A0A1G0JCY4-F1
#
_entry.id   AF-A0A1G0JCY4-F1
#
_cell.length_a   1.000
_cell.length_b   1.000
_cell.length_c   1.000
_cell.angle_alpha   90.00
_cell.angle_beta   90.00
_cell.angle_gamma   90.00
#
_symmetry.space_group_name_H-M   'P 1'
#
loop_
_entity.id
_entity.type
_entity.pdbx_description
1 polymer ?
#
loop_
_entity_poly.entity_id
_entity_poly.type
_entity_poly.pdbx_seq_one_letter_code
_entity_poly.pdbx_strand_id
1 'polypeptide(L)' 'MSFIGKTEERKITTKGNTYKIFITQQTGGYWVATVLYSKVGTITAQNEVASTREDAYCKAATFALNKIDENATIEPL' A
#
# COMPACT_ATOMS: atom_id res chain seq x y z
N MET A 1 -9.18 -16.78 -2.73
CA MET A 1 -9.50 -15.64 -1.82
C MET A 1 -10.45 -14.72 -2.58
N SER A 2 -11.64 -14.44 -2.04
CA SER A 2 -12.60 -13.52 -2.68
C SER A 2 -12.52 -12.14 -2.05
N PHE A 3 -12.45 -11.12 -2.89
CA PHE A 3 -12.54 -9.70 -2.51
C PHE A 3 -14.02 -9.32 -2.38
N ILE A 4 -14.40 -8.60 -1.32
CA ILE A 4 -15.79 -8.13 -1.12
C ILE A 4 -15.93 -6.62 -1.33
N GLY A 5 -14.84 -5.86 -1.16
CA GLY A 5 -14.88 -4.40 -1.20
C GLY A 5 -14.39 -3.75 -2.48
N LYS A 6 -14.71 -2.46 -2.62
CA LYS A 6 -14.06 -1.56 -3.58
C LYS A 6 -12.55 -1.52 -3.29
N THR A 7 -11.75 -1.68 -4.34
CA THR A 7 -10.31 -1.41 -4.29
C THR A 7 -10.11 0.08 -4.50
N GLU A 8 -9.49 0.75 -3.53
CA GLU A 8 -9.06 2.14 -3.67
C GLU A 8 -7.59 2.17 -4.11
N GLU A 9 -7.31 2.81 -5.25
CA GLU A 9 -5.94 3.09 -5.70
C GLU A 9 -5.50 4.44 -5.11
N ARG A 10 -4.35 4.44 -4.44
CA ARG A 10 -3.65 5.65 -4.00
C ARG A 10 -2.27 5.71 -4.63
N LYS A 11 -1.90 6.89 -5.11
CA LYS A 11 -0.57 7.15 -5.67
C LYS A 11 0.29 7.78 -4.59
N ILE A 12 1.51 7.28 -4.46
CA ILE A 12 2.56 7.90 -3.66
C ILE A 12 3.62 8.38 -4.65
N THR A 13 3.99 9.66 -4.56
CA THR A 13 5.01 10.25 -5.42
C THR A 13 6.26 10.52 -4.60
N THR A 14 7.41 10.01 -5.03
CA THR A 14 8.69 10.15 -4.33
C THR A 14 9.78 10.36 -5.37
N LYS A 15 10.61 11.41 -5.25
CA LYS A 15 11.79 11.71 -6.12
C LYS A 15 11.81 11.06 -7.53
N GLY A 16 10.75 11.25 -8.32
CA GLY A 16 10.62 10.74 -9.71
C GLY A 16 10.03 9.33 -9.89
N ASN A 17 9.80 8.57 -8.81
CA ASN A 17 9.12 7.28 -8.80
C ASN A 17 7.68 7.41 -8.29
N THR A 18 6.73 6.81 -9.02
CA THR A 18 5.33 6.70 -8.59
C THR A 18 5.07 5.28 -8.09
N TYR A 19 4.69 5.15 -6.82
CA TYR A 19 4.21 3.89 -6.26
C TYR A 19 2.69 3.90 -6.20
N LYS A 20 2.10 2.71 -6.24
CA LYS A 20 0.66 2.53 -6.07
C LYS A 20 0.41 1.67 -4.85
N ILE A 21 -0.45 2.17 -3.97
CA ILE A 21 -1.03 1.40 -2.87
C ILE A 21 -2.47 1.07 -3.24
N PHE A 22 -2.82 -0.20 -3.15
CA PHE A 22 -4.18 -0.69 -3.33
C PHE A 22 -4.72 -1.13 -1.98
N ILE A 23 -5.78 -0.49 -1.50
CA ILE A 23 -6.43 -0.88 -0.25
C ILE A 23 -7.72 -1.60 -0.60
N THR A 24 -7.88 -2.83 -0.10
CA THR A 24 -9.05 -3.67 -0.41
C THR A 24 -9.59 -4.32 0.85
N GLN A 25 -10.91 -4.25 1.04
CA GLN A 25 -11.62 -4.97 2.09
C GLN A 25 -11.82 -6.45 1.71
N GLN A 26 -11.50 -7.35 2.64
CA GLN A 26 -11.55 -8.79 2.44
C GLN A 26 -12.81 -9.42 3.03
N THR A 27 -13.13 -10.63 2.54
CA THR A 27 -14.16 -11.50 3.11
C THR A 27 -13.77 -11.92 4.52
N GLY A 28 -14.14 -11.12 5.53
CA GLY A 28 -13.70 -11.30 6.91
C GLY A 28 -13.62 -10.01 7.74
N GLY A 29 -13.97 -8.86 7.14
CA GLY A 29 -14.03 -7.58 7.84
C GLY A 29 -12.67 -6.90 8.03
N TYR A 30 -11.59 -7.52 7.58
CA TYR A 30 -10.24 -6.95 7.61
C TYR A 30 -9.88 -6.31 6.26
N TRP A 31 -8.85 -5.47 6.29
CA TRP A 31 -8.35 -4.69 5.17
C TRP A 31 -6.94 -5.12 4.80
N VAL A 32 -6.67 -5.15 3.50
CA VAL A 32 -5.35 -5.46 2.94
C VAL A 32 -4.89 -4.27 2.10
N ALA A 33 -3.75 -3.70 2.46
CA ALA A 33 -3.07 -2.68 1.68
C ALA A 33 -1.89 -3.32 0.94
N THR A 34 -1.91 -3.25 -0.39
CA THR A 34 -0.88 -3.81 -1.27
C THR A 34 -0.05 -2.69 -1.86
N VAL A 35 1.25 -2.68 -1.60
CA VAL A 35 2.20 -1.74 -2.20
C VAL A 35 2.90 -2.45 -3.37
N LEU A 36 2.77 -1.89 -4.57
CA LEU A 36 3.54 -2.33 -5.74
C LEU A 36 4.71 -1.39 -5.96
N TYR A 37 5.93 -1.95 -6.00
CA TYR A 37 7.14 -1.18 -6.20
C TYR A 37 8.17 -1.92 -7.06
N SER A 38 9.00 -1.16 -7.78
CA SER A 38 10.13 -1.69 -8.52
C SER A 38 11.41 -1.51 -7.72
N LYS A 39 12.17 -2.59 -7.53
CA LYS A 39 13.48 -2.57 -6.90
C LYS A 39 14.45 -3.33 -7.80
N VAL A 40 15.49 -2.64 -8.27
CA VAL A 40 16.54 -3.21 -9.14
C VAL A 40 15.93 -3.91 -10.37
N GLY A 41 14.96 -3.26 -11.02
CA GLY A 41 14.31 -3.78 -12.24
C GLY A 41 13.29 -4.91 -12.01
N THR A 42 13.06 -5.32 -10.76
CA THR A 42 12.05 -6.35 -10.41
C THR A 42 10.85 -5.70 -9.73
N ILE A 43 9.65 -5.98 -10.24
CA ILE A 43 8.39 -5.56 -9.61
C ILE A 43 8.09 -6.50 -8.44
N THR A 44 7.96 -5.94 -7.24
CA THR A 44 7.62 -6.65 -6.01
C THR A 44 6.31 -6.11 -5.45
N ALA A 45 5.54 -6.99 -4.81
CA ALA A 45 4.32 -6.65 -4.08
C ALA A 45 4.53 -6.92 -2.59
N GLN A 46 4.19 -5.95 -1.75
CA GLN A 46 4.12 -6.12 -0.30
C GLN A 46 2.67 -5.94 0.17
N ASN A 47 2.18 -6.88 0.98
CA ASN A 47 0.81 -6.85 1.50
C ASN A 47 0.83 -6.63 3.01
N GLU A 48 0.14 -5.59 3.47
CA GLU A 48 -0.07 -5.29 4.88
C GLU A 48 -1.53 -5.52 5.25
N VAL A 49 -1.75 -6.21 6.37
CA VAL A 49 -3.09 -6.59 6.83
C VAL A 49 -3.40 -5.88 8.14
N ALA A 50 -4.61 -5.33 8.24
CA ALA A 50 -5.11 -4.76 9.47
C ALA A 50 -6.64 -4.86 9.58
N SER A 51 -7.16 -4.65 10.79
CA SER A 51 -8.61 -4.67 11.05
C SER A 51 -9.33 -3.44 10.52
N THR A 52 -8.62 -2.30 10.37
CA THR A 52 -9.17 -1.05 9.85
C THR A 52 -8.47 -0.65 8.55
N ARG A 53 -9.13 0.18 7.75
CA ARG A 53 -8.61 0.69 6.48
C ARG A 53 -7.38 1.58 6.73
N GLU A 54 -7.50 2.46 7.72
CA GLU A 54 -6.49 3.43 8.13
C GLU A 54 -5.23 2.75 8.65
N ASP A 55 -5.37 1.69 9.47
CA ASP A 55 -4.21 0.92 9.95
C ASP A 55 -3.53 0.15 8.82
N ALA A 56 -4.29 -0.44 7.89
CA ALA A 56 -3.72 -1.15 6.76
C ALA A 56 -2.90 -0.20 5.88
N TYR A 57 -3.45 0.99 5.62
CA TYR A 57 -2.73 2.04 4.91
C TYR A 57 -1.50 2.53 5.67
N CYS A 58 -1.63 2.82 6.96
CA CYS A 58 -0.51 3.31 7.78
C CYS A 58 0.66 2.33 7.79
N LYS A 59 0.39 1.02 7.91
CA LYS A 59 1.41 -0.03 7.81
C LYS A 59 2.07 -0.05 6.43
N ALA A 60 1.29 -0.01 5.36
CA ALA A 60 1.80 -0.02 3.99
C ALA A 60 2.63 1.24 3.68
N ALA A 61 2.19 2.39 4.16
CA ALA A 61 2.89 3.67 4.02
C ALA A 61 4.19 3.68 4.83
N THR A 62 4.16 3.17 6.06
CA THR A 62 5.37 2.99 6.91
C THR A 62 6.38 2.04 6.26
N PHE A 63 5.90 0.96 5.63
CA PHE A 63 6.76 0.08 4.83
C PHE A 63 7.38 0.84 3.65
N ALA A 64 6.59 1.64 2.93
CA ALA A 64 7.08 2.41 1.80
C ALA A 64 8.18 3.39 2.22
N LEU A 65 8.01 4.12 3.32
CA LEU A 65 9.04 4.99 3.89
C LEU A 65 10.30 4.22 4.28
N ASN A 66 10.16 3.13 5.03
CA ASN A 66 11.32 2.46 5.63
C ASN A 66 12.09 1.56 4.66
N LYS A 67 11.44 1.03 3.63
CA LYS A 67 12.00 -0.04 2.78
C LYS A 67 12.12 0.30 1.30
N ILE A 68 11.36 1.30 0.83
CA ILE A 68 11.31 1.67 -0.58
C ILE A 68 11.99 3.03 -0.79
N ASP A 69 11.49 4.09 -0.15
CA ASP A 69 12.07 5.44 -0.22
C ASP A 69 11.77 6.21 1.07
N GLU A 70 12.82 6.49 1.85
CA GLU A 70 12.74 7.29 3.08
C GLU A 70 12.26 8.73 2.86
N ASN A 71 12.33 9.22 1.61
CA ASN A 71 11.87 10.56 1.22
C ASN A 71 10.47 10.52 0.59
N ALA A 72 9.73 9.42 0.71
CA ALA A 72 8.40 9.30 0.16
C ALA A 72 7.42 10.30 0.78
N THR A 73 6.69 11.04 -0.06
CA THR A 73 5.58 11.87 0.41
C THR A 73 4.31 11.04 0.37
N ILE A 74 3.82 10.66 1.55
CA ILE A 74 2.56 9.91 1.71
C ILE A 74 1.43 10.91 1.97
N GLU A 75 0.41 10.89 1.12
CA GLU A 75 -0.80 11.68 1.36
C GLU A 75 -1.63 11.03 2.48
N PRO A 76 -2.15 11.81 3.44
CA PRO A 76 -3.04 11.29 4.47
C PRO A 76 -4.36 10.77 3.85
N LEU A 77 -4.99 9.81 4.54
CA LEU A 77 -6.16 9.08 4.07
C LEU A 77 -7.47 9.84 4.30
#